data_AF-A0A1F7F2W1-F1
#
_entry.id   AF-A0A1F7F2W1-F1
#
_cell.length_a   1.000
_cell.length_b   1.000
_cell.length_c   1.000
_cell.angle_alpha   90.00
_cell.angle_beta   90.00
_cell.angle_gamma   90.00
#
_symmetry.space_group_name_H-M   'P 1'
#
loop_
_entity.id
_entity.type
_entity.pdbx_description
1 polymer ?
#
loop_
_entity_poly.entity_id
_entity_poly.type
_entity_poly.pdbx_seq_one_letter_code
_entity_poly.pdbx_strand_id
1 'polypeptide(L)'
;MFLAVYELGKIYFIKKVEENSIRFAKHNTINPGKGKRMKIFIMVDMEGISGICRADQARPGEDAFNAGRKYLTWDVNACIEGCFRGGAKKVTVRDAHYYGHNLIWEDLDPRADYVQGETGVERMPGLQDYDGLILLGYHAMAGTPKAILEHTMSSKEWQNFWMNGKKSGEIAIDAAIAGDKNVPVILVSGDDKACGEARRFIPGVITAQVKKGLAMDGGILLAKEKAHTLIRENATLAVKSCKKIKPYKVKHPVTMRLELVSRGKIPAGRPYVKVVDGRTFEVTGPTAEASLLMLD
;
A
#
# COMPACT_ATOMS: atom_id res chain seq x y z
N MET A 1 37.46 -43.68 0.28
CA MET A 1 38.07 -43.03 -0.90
C MET A 1 37.33 -41.71 -1.11
N PHE A 2 37.97 -40.57 -0.83
CA PHE A 2 37.36 -39.24 -0.95
C PHE A 2 37.52 -38.74 -2.39
N LEU A 3 36.43 -38.28 -3.03
CA LEU A 3 36.53 -37.50 -4.27
C LEU A 3 36.57 -36.02 -3.91
N ALA A 4 37.61 -35.31 -4.34
CA ALA A 4 37.66 -33.85 -4.32
C ALA A 4 37.08 -33.32 -5.63
N VAL A 5 36.16 -32.34 -5.56
CA VAL A 5 35.64 -31.61 -6.73
C VAL A 5 35.95 -30.13 -6.52
N TYR A 6 36.51 -29.48 -7.55
CA TYR A 6 36.89 -28.07 -7.55
C TYR A 6 35.89 -27.26 -8.36
N GLU A 7 35.22 -26.30 -7.71
CA GLU A 7 34.48 -25.23 -8.39
C GLU A 7 34.58 -23.94 -7.55
N LEU A 8 35.02 -22.84 -8.19
CA LEU A 8 35.08 -21.49 -7.62
C LEU A 8 35.80 -21.36 -6.26
N GLY A 9 36.97 -22.00 -6.11
CA GLY A 9 37.94 -21.67 -5.06
C GLY A 9 37.57 -22.10 -3.63
N LYS A 10 36.62 -23.01 -3.44
CA LYS A 10 36.31 -23.63 -2.13
C LYS A 10 36.42 -25.15 -2.20
N ILE A 11 37.04 -25.75 -1.19
CA ILE A 11 37.17 -27.21 -1.05
C ILE A 11 35.92 -27.74 -0.33
N TYR A 12 35.23 -28.71 -0.94
CA TYR A 12 34.12 -29.43 -0.33
C TYR A 12 34.50 -30.91 -0.11
N PHE A 13 34.24 -31.42 1.09
CA PHE A 13 34.36 -32.85 1.40
C PHE A 13 32.97 -33.48 1.37
N ILE A 14 32.69 -34.31 0.38
CA ILE A 14 31.43 -35.04 0.28
C ILE A 14 31.57 -36.38 1.02
N LYS A 15 30.84 -36.53 2.12
CA LYS A 15 30.69 -37.82 2.81
C LYS A 15 29.55 -38.58 2.16
N LYS A 16 29.77 -39.84 1.77
CA LYS A 16 28.71 -40.74 1.27
C LYS A 16 27.72 -40.97 2.43
N VAL A 17 26.46 -40.60 2.25
CA VAL A 17 25.40 -40.81 3.25
C VAL A 17 24.37 -41.77 2.66
N GLU A 18 24.19 -42.90 3.33
CA GLU A 18 23.14 -43.89 3.08
C GLU A 18 21.75 -43.32 3.41
N GLU A 19 20.74 -43.88 2.75
CA GLU A 19 19.33 -43.52 2.82
C GLU A 19 18.78 -43.46 4.26
N ASN A 20 18.25 -42.30 4.65
CA ASN A 20 16.90 -42.12 5.22
C ASN A 20 16.78 -40.80 6.00
N SER A 21 15.64 -40.12 5.80
CA SER A 21 15.10 -38.98 6.57
C SER A 21 15.77 -37.60 6.40
N ILE A 22 15.23 -36.78 5.49
CA ILE A 22 15.48 -35.34 5.48
C ILE A 22 14.53 -34.68 6.49
N ARG A 23 15.03 -34.40 7.69
CA ARG A 23 14.45 -33.39 8.59
C ARG A 23 15.12 -32.05 8.27
N PHE A 24 14.36 -31.09 7.76
CA PHE A 24 14.84 -29.71 7.63
C PHE A 24 14.97 -29.10 9.04
N ALA A 25 16.19 -29.03 9.55
CA ALA A 25 16.49 -28.28 10.76
C ALA A 25 16.35 -26.78 10.47
N LYS A 26 15.40 -26.13 11.16
CA LYS A 26 15.29 -24.67 11.20
C LYS A 26 16.63 -24.08 11.67
N HIS A 27 17.37 -23.46 10.76
CA HIS A 27 18.47 -22.57 11.15
C HIS A 27 17.89 -21.29 11.73
N ASN A 28 17.73 -21.27 13.06
CA ASN A 28 17.65 -20.03 13.82
C ASN A 28 19.06 -19.42 13.87
N THR A 29 19.43 -18.63 12.86
CA THR A 29 20.56 -17.71 12.98
C THR A 29 20.08 -16.46 13.71
N ILE A 30 20.18 -16.48 15.04
CA ILE A 30 20.16 -15.26 15.84
C ILE A 30 21.48 -14.54 15.56
N ASN A 31 21.42 -13.51 14.71
CA ASN A 31 22.56 -12.65 14.44
C ASN A 31 22.69 -11.61 15.58
N PRO A 32 23.78 -11.59 16.35
CA PRO A 32 23.93 -10.68 17.47
C PRO A 32 24.39 -9.29 16.98
N GLY A 33 23.68 -8.24 17.39
CA GLY A 33 24.30 -6.90 17.51
C GLY A 33 24.49 -6.05 16.24
N LYS A 34 23.47 -5.86 15.41
CA LYS A 34 23.28 -4.62 14.63
C LYS A 34 21.81 -4.23 14.71
N GLY A 35 21.49 -3.11 15.38
CA GLY A 35 20.11 -2.63 15.42
C GLY A 35 19.56 -2.55 13.99
N LYS A 36 18.50 -3.31 13.70
CA LYS A 36 17.86 -3.31 12.36
C LYS A 36 17.58 -1.85 11.99
N ARG A 37 18.27 -1.36 10.96
CA ARG A 37 18.12 0.03 10.47
C ARG A 37 16.71 0.16 9.93
N MET A 38 15.90 1.04 10.53
CA MET A 38 14.48 1.18 10.20
C MET A 38 14.27 1.54 8.73
N LYS A 39 13.49 0.73 8.00
CA LYS A 39 13.13 0.98 6.60
C LYS A 39 11.64 1.24 6.47
N ILE A 40 11.27 2.28 5.73
CA ILE A 40 9.88 2.68 5.51
C ILE A 40 9.54 2.59 4.03
N PHE A 41 8.40 1.97 3.73
CA PHE A 41 7.81 1.99 2.40
C PHE A 41 6.66 2.99 2.39
N ILE A 42 6.60 3.85 1.38
CA ILE A 42 5.51 4.80 1.17
C ILE A 42 4.80 4.38 -0.11
N MET A 43 3.54 3.98 0.02
CA MET A 43 2.63 3.85 -1.12
C MET A 43 1.89 5.18 -1.22
N VAL A 44 1.97 5.84 -2.38
CA VAL A 44 1.32 7.13 -2.58
C VAL A 44 0.21 7.03 -3.62
N ASP A 45 -0.91 7.66 -3.29
CA ASP A 45 -2.05 7.89 -4.15
C ASP A 45 -2.38 9.40 -4.20
N MET A 46 -3.27 9.84 -5.08
CA MET A 46 -3.37 11.26 -5.46
C MET A 46 -4.64 11.94 -4.94
N GLU A 47 -5.77 11.25 -4.89
CA GLU A 47 -7.08 11.80 -4.54
C GLU A 47 -7.09 12.42 -3.14
N GLY A 48 -6.30 11.88 -2.21
CA GLY A 48 -6.19 12.31 -0.82
C GLY A 48 -5.12 13.37 -0.55
N ILE A 49 -4.27 13.70 -1.52
CA ILE A 49 -3.19 14.69 -1.40
C ILE A 49 -3.72 16.08 -1.02
N SER A 50 -2.91 16.85 -0.30
CA SER A 50 -3.25 18.22 0.08
C SER A 50 -3.43 19.11 -1.16
N GLY A 51 -4.40 20.02 -1.14
CA GLY A 51 -4.71 20.87 -2.31
C GLY A 51 -5.54 20.21 -3.42
N ILE A 52 -5.71 18.89 -3.43
CA ILE A 52 -6.57 18.17 -4.39
C ILE A 52 -7.99 18.05 -3.83
N CYS A 53 -9.00 18.48 -4.59
CA CYS A 53 -10.40 18.18 -4.29
C CYS A 53 -11.24 17.84 -5.52
N ARG A 54 -10.71 18.01 -6.73
CA ARG A 54 -11.43 17.74 -7.97
C ARG A 54 -10.73 16.65 -8.79
N ALA A 55 -11.51 15.88 -9.54
CA ALA A 55 -10.99 14.77 -10.35
C ALA A 55 -10.03 15.23 -11.46
N ASP A 56 -10.22 16.43 -12.03
CA ASP A 56 -9.35 17.02 -13.05
C ASP A 56 -7.93 17.31 -12.53
N GLN A 57 -7.74 17.44 -11.22
CA GLN A 57 -6.42 17.59 -10.61
C GLN A 57 -5.67 16.25 -10.50
N ALA A 58 -6.39 15.12 -10.50
CA ALA A 58 -5.83 13.78 -10.33
C ALA A 58 -5.84 12.95 -11.63
N ARG A 59 -6.61 13.33 -12.66
CA ARG A 59 -6.73 12.53 -13.89
C ARG A 59 -5.69 12.94 -14.96
N PRO A 60 -4.86 12.00 -15.47
CA PRO A 60 -3.97 12.26 -16.59
C PRO A 60 -4.70 12.80 -17.82
N GLY A 61 -4.09 13.78 -18.48
CA GLY A 61 -4.64 14.42 -19.68
C GLY A 61 -5.50 15.66 -19.41
N GLU A 62 -5.76 16.00 -18.16
CA GLU A 62 -6.53 17.19 -17.77
C GLU A 62 -5.63 18.40 -17.51
N ASP A 63 -6.17 19.61 -17.75
CA ASP A 63 -5.43 20.87 -17.60
C ASP A 63 -4.86 21.06 -16.18
N ALA A 64 -5.64 20.69 -15.16
CA ALA A 64 -5.27 20.84 -13.76
C ALA A 64 -4.33 19.74 -13.24
N PHE A 65 -4.09 18.68 -14.02
CA PHE A 65 -3.32 17.52 -13.58
C PHE A 65 -1.86 17.87 -13.24
N ASN A 66 -1.23 18.73 -14.03
CA ASN A 66 0.15 19.18 -13.76
C ASN A 66 0.28 19.96 -12.45
N ALA A 67 -0.77 20.68 -12.02
CA ALA A 67 -0.79 21.30 -10.70
C ALA A 67 -0.94 20.23 -9.60
N GLY A 68 -1.80 19.23 -9.81
CA GLY A 68 -1.93 18.10 -8.89
C GLY A 68 -0.62 17.33 -8.70
N ARG A 69 0.13 17.06 -9.78
CA ARG A 69 1.44 16.39 -9.72
C ARG A 69 2.46 17.13 -8.84
N LYS A 70 2.43 18.46 -8.86
CA LYS A 70 3.24 19.30 -7.96
C LYS A 70 2.83 19.10 -6.51
N TYR A 71 1.53 19.11 -6.24
CA TYR A 71 1.00 18.91 -4.88
C TYR A 71 1.37 17.52 -4.34
N LEU A 72 1.22 16.49 -5.17
CA LEU A 72 1.62 15.11 -4.88
C LEU A 72 3.10 15.03 -4.50
N THR A 73 3.98 15.58 -5.35
CA THR A 73 5.43 15.53 -5.13
C THR A 73 5.83 16.28 -3.85
N TRP A 74 5.18 17.41 -3.55
CA TRP A 74 5.45 18.17 -2.32
C TRP A 74 5.00 17.45 -1.04
N ASP A 75 3.83 16.83 -1.04
CA ASP A 75 3.35 16.00 0.09
C ASP A 75 4.27 14.80 0.32
N VAL A 76 4.71 14.14 -0.77
CA VAL A 76 5.69 13.04 -0.73
C VAL A 76 6.98 13.50 -0.07
N ASN A 77 7.56 14.62 -0.51
CA ASN A 77 8.79 15.14 0.07
C ASN A 77 8.64 15.50 1.55
N ALA A 78 7.50 16.09 1.95
CA ALA A 78 7.21 16.36 3.36
C ALA A 78 7.12 15.07 4.20
N CYS A 79 6.54 14.01 3.63
CA CYS A 79 6.47 12.69 4.27
C CYS A 79 7.84 12.03 4.40
N ILE A 80 8.65 12.05 3.34
CA ILE A 80 10.04 11.55 3.33
C ILE A 80 10.87 12.25 4.42
N GLU A 81 10.80 13.58 4.47
CA GLU A 81 11.48 14.38 5.49
C GLU A 81 11.05 13.95 6.90
N GLY A 82 9.74 13.78 7.11
CA GLY A 82 9.19 13.28 8.37
C GLY A 82 9.70 11.89 8.72
N CYS A 83 9.82 10.98 7.75
CA CYS A 83 10.35 9.64 7.97
C CYS A 83 11.80 9.66 8.45
N PHE A 84 12.68 10.45 7.80
CA PHE A 84 14.07 10.58 8.20
C PHE A 84 14.21 11.24 9.58
N ARG A 85 13.42 12.28 9.89
CA ARG A 85 13.33 12.88 11.23
C ARG A 85 12.86 11.88 12.29
N GLY A 86 12.04 10.91 11.90
CA GLY A 86 11.59 9.80 12.75
C GLY A 86 12.64 8.72 13.01
N GLY A 87 13.77 8.75 12.29
CA GLY A 87 14.87 7.80 12.44
C GLY A 87 14.94 6.72 11.34
N ALA A 88 14.14 6.83 10.28
CA ALA A 88 14.28 5.96 9.11
C ALA A 88 15.68 6.08 8.51
N LYS A 89 16.21 4.97 7.99
CA LYS A 89 17.51 4.88 7.31
C LYS A 89 17.38 4.54 5.84
N LYS A 90 16.20 4.09 5.42
CA LYS A 90 15.81 3.90 4.03
C LYS A 90 14.35 4.26 3.90
N VAL A 91 14.02 5.02 2.88
CA VAL A 91 12.65 5.33 2.46
C VAL A 91 12.53 4.95 1.00
N THR A 92 11.51 4.18 0.66
CA THR A 92 11.18 3.85 -0.73
C THR A 92 9.75 4.28 -0.99
N VAL A 93 9.54 5.02 -2.07
CA VAL A 93 8.23 5.55 -2.47
C VAL A 93 7.77 4.82 -3.73
N ARG A 94 6.55 4.33 -3.73
CA ARG A 94 5.87 3.83 -4.93
C ARG A 94 4.69 4.74 -5.25
N ASP A 95 4.68 5.25 -6.47
CA ASP A 95 3.51 5.93 -7.05
C ASP A 95 2.50 4.86 -7.51
N ALA A 96 1.36 4.82 -6.86
CA ALA A 96 0.30 3.83 -7.12
C ALA A 96 -0.89 4.41 -7.89
N HIS A 97 -0.85 5.71 -8.22
CA HIS A 97 -1.97 6.39 -8.84
C HIS A 97 -1.95 6.21 -10.37
N TYR A 98 -3.08 5.78 -10.96
CA TYR A 98 -3.15 5.34 -12.37
C TYR A 98 -1.97 4.42 -12.75
N TYR A 99 -1.08 4.88 -13.64
CA TYR A 99 0.03 4.12 -14.17
C TYR A 99 1.35 4.36 -13.40
N GLY A 100 1.34 5.12 -12.32
CA GLY A 100 2.52 5.33 -11.45
C GLY A 100 3.61 6.23 -12.04
N HIS A 101 3.23 7.24 -12.84
CA HIS A 101 4.15 8.19 -13.52
C HIS A 101 3.87 9.66 -13.15
N ASN A 102 3.40 9.91 -11.93
CA ASN A 102 2.83 11.20 -11.54
C ASN A 102 3.84 12.09 -10.80
N LEU A 103 4.83 11.51 -10.13
CA LEU A 103 5.88 12.29 -9.48
C LEU A 103 6.72 13.12 -10.46
N ILE A 104 7.19 14.27 -10.00
CA ILE A 104 8.04 15.20 -10.78
C ILE A 104 9.50 14.89 -10.47
N TRP A 105 10.23 14.39 -11.48
CA TRP A 105 11.60 13.88 -11.34
C TRP A 105 12.56 14.90 -10.74
N GLU A 106 12.55 16.13 -11.26
CA GLU A 106 13.43 17.22 -10.85
C GLU A 106 13.17 17.73 -9.42
N ASP A 107 12.02 17.38 -8.82
CA ASP A 107 11.61 17.81 -7.49
C ASP A 107 11.77 16.69 -6.43
N LEU A 108 12.23 15.50 -6.80
CA LEU A 108 12.31 14.35 -5.88
C LEU A 108 13.36 14.55 -4.77
N ASP A 109 13.02 14.17 -3.53
CA ASP A 109 13.99 14.11 -2.44
C ASP A 109 15.08 13.07 -2.75
N PRO A 110 16.37 13.45 -2.82
CA PRO A 110 17.45 12.57 -3.26
C PRO A 110 17.82 11.48 -2.24
N ARG A 111 17.24 11.50 -1.04
CA ARG A 111 17.51 10.50 0.01
C ARG A 111 16.65 9.25 -0.12
N ALA A 112 15.60 9.27 -0.93
CA ALA A 112 14.67 8.16 -1.11
C ALA A 112 14.92 7.40 -2.42
N ASP A 113 14.49 6.14 -2.46
CA ASP A 113 14.37 5.36 -3.69
C ASP A 113 12.93 5.46 -4.23
N TYR A 114 12.73 5.41 -5.54
CA TYR A 114 11.42 5.54 -6.17
C TYR A 114 11.10 4.37 -7.08
N VAL A 115 9.89 3.81 -6.92
CA VAL A 115 9.28 2.83 -7.81
C VAL A 115 8.23 3.57 -8.63
N GLN A 116 8.49 3.71 -9.93
CA GLN A 116 7.58 4.33 -10.90
C GLN A 116 7.15 3.31 -11.95
N GLY A 117 5.90 3.40 -12.38
CA GLY A 117 5.33 2.49 -13.37
C GLY A 117 4.79 1.18 -12.81
N GLU A 118 4.37 0.32 -13.74
CA GLU A 118 3.93 -1.04 -13.47
C GLU A 118 5.07 -1.90 -12.89
N THR A 119 4.74 -2.74 -11.91
CA THR A 119 5.68 -3.63 -11.22
C THR A 119 5.44 -5.10 -11.54
N GLY A 120 4.47 -5.38 -12.41
CA GLY A 120 4.15 -6.70 -12.93
C GLY A 120 3.24 -7.48 -12.00
N VAL A 121 3.81 -8.08 -10.95
CA VAL A 121 3.09 -9.08 -10.14
C VAL A 121 2.83 -8.66 -8.69
N GLU A 122 3.68 -7.80 -8.11
CA GLU A 122 3.52 -7.37 -6.71
C GLU A 122 3.02 -5.92 -6.65
N ARG A 123 1.92 -5.69 -5.91
CA ARG A 123 1.40 -4.35 -5.61
C ARG A 123 2.33 -3.56 -4.69
N MET A 124 3.21 -4.19 -3.92
CA MET A 124 4.26 -3.50 -3.14
C MET A 124 5.58 -4.31 -3.15
N PRO A 125 6.47 -4.07 -4.14
CA PRO A 125 7.64 -4.92 -4.38
C PRO A 125 8.59 -4.95 -3.19
N GLY A 126 8.90 -6.17 -2.72
CA GLY A 126 9.85 -6.36 -1.62
C GLY A 126 9.39 -5.82 -0.26
N LEU A 127 8.10 -5.54 -0.07
CA LEU A 127 7.57 -4.92 1.16
C LEU A 127 7.97 -5.67 2.44
N GLN A 128 8.11 -7.00 2.40
CA GLN A 128 8.52 -7.82 3.55
C GLN A 128 9.87 -7.42 4.18
N ASP A 129 10.72 -6.70 3.44
CA ASP A 129 12.02 -6.22 3.94
C ASP A 129 11.93 -4.91 4.73
N TYR A 130 10.73 -4.31 4.81
CA TYR A 130 10.46 -3.03 5.46
C TYR A 130 9.87 -3.21 6.86
N ASP A 131 10.00 -2.19 7.69
CA ASP A 131 9.50 -2.19 9.07
C ASP A 131 8.12 -1.56 9.20
N GLY A 132 7.73 -0.70 8.26
CA GLY A 132 6.41 -0.05 8.24
C GLY A 132 6.04 0.48 6.86
N LEU A 133 4.73 0.56 6.62
CA LEU A 133 4.10 1.08 5.43
C LEU A 133 3.37 2.40 5.74
N ILE A 134 3.51 3.38 4.87
CA ILE A 134 2.73 4.61 4.87
C ILE A 134 1.83 4.62 3.64
N LEU A 135 0.55 4.88 3.84
CA LEU A 135 -0.43 5.10 2.77
C LEU A 135 -0.66 6.62 2.65
N LEU A 136 0.09 7.28 1.77
CA LEU A 136 0.07 8.74 1.63
C LEU A 136 -0.92 9.15 0.54
N GLY A 137 -1.77 10.13 0.82
CA GLY A 137 -2.69 10.69 -0.18
C GLY A 137 -3.85 9.76 -0.55
N TYR A 138 -4.23 8.85 0.35
CA TYR A 138 -5.33 7.91 0.13
C TYR A 138 -6.70 8.57 0.33
N HIS A 139 -7.72 7.99 -0.30
CA HIS A 139 -9.12 8.39 -0.19
C HIS A 139 -9.98 7.33 0.50
N ALA A 140 -11.24 7.69 0.79
CA ALA A 140 -12.20 6.78 1.39
C ALA A 140 -12.75 5.78 0.35
N MET A 141 -13.25 4.64 0.83
CA MET A 141 -13.87 3.60 0.02
C MET A 141 -15.13 4.04 -0.72
N ALA A 142 -15.50 3.26 -1.75
CA ALA A 142 -16.67 3.46 -2.60
C ALA A 142 -18.00 3.64 -1.82
N GLY A 143 -18.75 4.68 -2.17
CA GLY A 143 -20.01 5.10 -1.57
C GLY A 143 -19.87 5.82 -0.23
N THR A 144 -18.68 6.31 0.17
CA THR A 144 -18.52 7.00 1.46
C THR A 144 -19.09 8.42 1.42
N PRO A 145 -20.14 8.74 2.23
CA PRO A 145 -20.77 10.05 2.15
C PRO A 145 -19.82 11.20 2.53
N LYS A 146 -19.84 12.27 1.73
CA LYS A 146 -19.05 13.50 1.93
C LYS A 146 -17.53 13.28 1.93
N ALA A 147 -17.06 12.16 1.39
CA ALA A 147 -15.64 11.94 1.14
C ALA A 147 -15.26 12.50 -0.23
N ILE A 148 -14.11 13.16 -0.28
CA ILE A 148 -13.57 13.72 -1.53
C ILE A 148 -13.06 12.58 -2.41
N LEU A 149 -13.50 12.54 -3.67
CA LEU A 149 -13.06 11.59 -4.71
C LEU A 149 -13.10 10.13 -4.27
N GLU A 150 -14.08 9.81 -3.42
CA GLU A 150 -14.26 8.46 -2.89
C GLU A 150 -14.51 7.45 -4.02
N HIS A 151 -13.83 6.31 -3.93
CA HIS A 151 -14.03 5.15 -4.78
C HIS A 151 -13.21 3.97 -4.24
N THR A 152 -13.14 2.85 -4.97
CA THR A 152 -12.24 1.74 -4.66
C THR A 152 -11.73 1.12 -5.96
N MET A 153 -10.42 1.18 -6.19
CA MET A 153 -9.69 0.72 -7.38
C MET A 153 -10.09 1.42 -8.68
N SER A 154 -11.36 1.37 -9.05
CA SER A 154 -11.90 2.01 -10.25
C SER A 154 -13.15 2.81 -9.90
N SER A 155 -13.04 4.14 -9.95
CA SER A 155 -14.17 5.07 -9.78
C SER A 155 -15.25 4.91 -10.83
N LYS A 156 -14.94 4.26 -11.96
CA LYS A 156 -15.87 3.98 -13.03
C LYS A 156 -16.62 2.66 -12.82
N GLU A 157 -15.95 1.64 -12.29
CA GLU A 157 -16.44 0.27 -12.39
C GLU A 157 -16.83 -0.34 -11.04
N TRP A 158 -16.16 0.00 -9.95
CA TRP A 158 -16.33 -0.66 -8.66
C TRP A 158 -17.33 0.10 -7.78
N GLN A 159 -18.51 -0.49 -7.56
CA GLN A 159 -19.58 0.12 -6.77
C GLN A 159 -19.45 -0.21 -5.28
N ASN A 160 -19.21 -1.47 -4.96
CA ASN A 160 -18.96 -1.93 -3.60
C ASN A 160 -17.93 -3.05 -3.62
N PHE A 161 -17.08 -3.06 -2.62
CA PHE A 161 -16.07 -4.09 -2.44
C PHE A 161 -16.10 -4.62 -1.01
N TRP A 162 -15.99 -5.94 -0.87
CA TRP A 162 -15.89 -6.60 0.42
C TRP A 162 -14.71 -7.55 0.45
N MET A 163 -14.02 -7.56 1.59
CA MET A 163 -12.99 -8.53 1.91
C MET A 163 -13.47 -9.32 3.13
N ASN A 164 -13.59 -10.65 2.98
CA ASN A 164 -14.15 -11.55 3.99
C ASN A 164 -15.50 -11.06 4.54
N GLY A 165 -16.38 -10.58 3.66
CA GLY A 165 -17.71 -10.08 4.02
C GLY A 165 -17.73 -8.68 4.66
N LYS A 166 -16.57 -8.05 4.89
CA LYS A 166 -16.48 -6.68 5.44
C LYS A 166 -16.28 -5.67 4.31
N LYS A 167 -17.16 -4.67 4.22
CA LYS A 167 -17.05 -3.59 3.23
C LYS A 167 -15.71 -2.86 3.41
N SER A 168 -14.97 -2.72 2.32
CA SER A 168 -13.55 -2.34 2.31
C SER A 168 -13.23 -1.43 1.13
N GLY A 169 -12.24 -0.54 1.29
CA GLY A 169 -11.61 0.21 0.21
C GLY A 169 -10.13 -0.11 0.10
N GLU A 170 -9.41 0.70 -0.67
CA GLU A 170 -7.97 0.50 -0.93
C GLU A 170 -7.11 0.55 0.33
N ILE A 171 -7.47 1.38 1.32
CA ILE A 171 -6.81 1.40 2.63
C ILE A 171 -6.82 0.00 3.26
N ALA A 172 -7.96 -0.68 3.23
CA ALA A 172 -8.10 -2.01 3.82
C ALA A 172 -7.43 -3.09 2.96
N ILE A 173 -7.51 -2.98 1.64
CA ILE A 173 -6.84 -3.88 0.69
C ILE A 173 -5.33 -3.83 0.92
N ASP A 174 -4.74 -2.65 0.89
CA ASP A 174 -3.29 -2.47 1.03
C ASP A 174 -2.79 -2.80 2.42
N ALA A 175 -3.57 -2.49 3.46
CA ALA A 175 -3.26 -2.92 4.80
C ALA A 175 -3.27 -4.45 4.95
N ALA A 176 -4.16 -5.17 4.26
CA ALA A 176 -4.21 -6.63 4.30
C ALA A 176 -3.03 -7.25 3.53
N ILE A 177 -2.69 -6.72 2.36
CA ILE A 177 -1.50 -7.15 1.59
C ILE A 177 -0.23 -6.94 2.44
N ALA A 178 -0.10 -5.80 3.11
CA ALA A 178 0.99 -5.55 4.05
C ALA A 178 0.96 -6.50 5.26
N GLY A 179 -0.24 -6.80 5.76
CA GLY A 179 -0.49 -7.77 6.83
C GLY A 179 0.01 -9.17 6.54
N ASP A 180 -0.18 -9.65 5.31
CA ASP A 180 0.32 -10.94 4.82
C ASP A 180 1.85 -11.01 4.88
N LYS A 181 2.51 -9.87 4.64
CA LYS A 181 3.97 -9.69 4.73
C LYS A 181 4.46 -9.29 6.14
N ASN A 182 3.56 -9.27 7.14
CA ASN A 182 3.83 -8.84 8.53
C ASN A 182 4.33 -7.39 8.68
N VAL A 183 3.96 -6.50 7.77
CA VAL A 183 4.33 -5.08 7.81
C VAL A 183 3.14 -4.24 8.28
N PRO A 184 3.27 -3.43 9.34
CA PRO A 184 2.20 -2.56 9.80
C PRO A 184 2.06 -1.32 8.91
N VAL A 185 0.82 -0.92 8.65
CA VAL A 185 0.52 0.44 8.17
C VAL A 185 0.63 1.39 9.36
N ILE A 186 1.59 2.31 9.32
CA ILE A 186 1.93 3.18 10.46
C ILE A 186 1.35 4.59 10.32
N LEU A 187 1.09 5.03 9.09
CA LEU A 187 0.50 6.32 8.77
C LEU A 187 -0.45 6.18 7.58
N VAL A 188 -1.61 6.85 7.66
CA VAL A 188 -2.47 7.12 6.50
C VAL A 188 -2.71 8.62 6.40
N SER A 189 -2.56 9.22 5.22
CA SER A 189 -2.99 10.61 4.98
C SER A 189 -4.10 10.68 3.94
N GLY A 190 -4.94 11.71 4.06
CA GLY A 190 -6.11 11.87 3.21
C GLY A 190 -7.09 12.89 3.79
N ASP A 191 -8.36 12.76 3.43
CA ASP A 191 -9.45 13.51 4.07
C ASP A 191 -9.86 12.90 5.43
N ASP A 192 -10.84 13.51 6.09
CA ASP A 192 -11.35 13.05 7.38
C ASP A 192 -12.01 11.66 7.33
N LYS A 193 -12.55 11.26 6.17
CA LYS A 193 -13.24 9.97 5.98
C LYS A 193 -12.23 8.87 5.74
N ALA A 194 -11.21 9.11 4.91
CA ALA A 194 -10.07 8.23 4.71
C ALA A 194 -9.33 7.98 6.04
N CYS A 195 -9.08 9.04 6.81
CA CYS A 195 -8.48 8.92 8.15
C CYS A 195 -9.39 8.15 9.12
N GLY A 196 -10.71 8.37 9.05
CA GLY A 196 -11.70 7.61 9.81
C GLY A 196 -11.70 6.13 9.45
N GLU A 197 -11.62 5.83 8.16
CA GLU A 197 -11.52 4.46 7.63
C GLU A 197 -10.26 3.76 8.12
N ALA A 198 -9.10 4.39 7.99
CA ALA A 198 -7.83 3.86 8.47
C ALA A 198 -7.92 3.44 9.94
N ARG A 199 -8.47 4.30 10.81
CA ARG A 199 -8.63 3.99 12.25
C ARG A 199 -9.57 2.81 12.52
N ARG A 200 -10.60 2.60 11.68
CA ARG A 200 -11.52 1.45 11.82
C ARG A 200 -10.86 0.12 11.49
N PHE A 201 -9.88 0.11 10.58
CA PHE A 201 -9.20 -1.11 10.15
C PHE A 201 -7.90 -1.37 10.90
N ILE A 202 -7.14 -0.32 11.22
CA ILE A 202 -5.77 -0.41 11.74
C ILE A 202 -5.72 0.29 13.12
N PRO A 203 -6.02 -0.41 14.22
CA PRO A 203 -5.94 0.17 15.55
C PRO A 203 -4.54 0.72 15.86
N GLY A 204 -4.47 1.98 16.29
CA GLY A 204 -3.22 2.66 16.61
C GLY A 204 -2.52 3.33 15.42
N VAL A 205 -3.09 3.25 14.21
CA VAL A 205 -2.55 3.97 13.04
C VAL A 205 -2.55 5.47 13.29
N ILE A 206 -1.48 6.13 12.86
CA ILE A 206 -1.41 7.59 12.86
C ILE A 206 -2.10 8.10 11.59
N THR A 207 -2.78 9.23 11.68
CA THR A 207 -3.46 9.80 10.52
C THR A 207 -3.10 11.25 10.31
N ALA A 208 -2.79 11.65 9.07
CA ALA A 208 -2.62 13.05 8.68
C ALA A 208 -3.81 13.52 7.84
N GLN A 209 -4.79 14.13 8.51
CA GLN A 209 -5.98 14.68 7.87
C GLN A 209 -5.67 16.05 7.25
N VAL A 210 -5.35 16.07 5.96
CA VAL A 210 -4.95 17.31 5.25
C VAL A 210 -6.14 18.11 4.72
N LYS A 211 -7.34 17.53 4.76
CA LYS A 211 -8.58 18.15 4.33
C LYS A 211 -9.79 17.52 5.02
N LYS A 212 -10.91 18.24 5.04
CA LYS A 212 -12.22 17.76 5.49
C LYS A 212 -13.18 17.76 4.32
N GLY A 213 -13.70 16.59 3.94
CA GLY A 213 -14.67 16.45 2.87
C GLY A 213 -16.04 17.02 3.23
N LEU A 214 -16.66 17.72 2.29
CA LEU A 214 -18.02 18.26 2.39
C LEU A 214 -18.94 17.65 1.32
N ALA A 215 -18.38 17.37 0.14
CA ALA A 215 -19.00 16.70 -1.00
C ALA A 215 -17.94 15.86 -1.73
N MET A 216 -18.32 15.20 -2.82
CA MET A 216 -17.39 14.38 -3.61
C MET A 216 -16.25 15.17 -4.24
N ASP A 217 -16.45 16.46 -4.49
CA ASP A 217 -15.50 17.34 -5.18
C ASP A 217 -15.22 18.65 -4.41
N GLY A 218 -15.60 18.68 -3.13
CA GLY A 218 -15.58 19.88 -2.31
C GLY A 218 -15.24 19.62 -0.84
N GLY A 219 -14.44 20.49 -0.25
CA GLY A 219 -14.05 20.37 1.15
C GLY A 219 -13.35 21.60 1.72
N ILE A 220 -13.02 21.52 3.01
CA ILE A 220 -12.17 22.49 3.71
C ILE A 220 -10.75 21.93 3.70
N LEU A 221 -9.86 22.57 2.95
CA LEU A 221 -8.49 22.10 2.76
C LEU A 221 -7.53 22.91 3.66
N LEU A 222 -6.49 22.25 4.16
CA LEU A 222 -5.39 22.97 4.78
C LEU A 222 -4.58 23.73 3.71
N ALA A 223 -4.08 24.90 4.07
CA ALA A 223 -3.05 25.58 3.28
C ALA A 223 -1.78 24.73 3.21
N LYS A 224 -1.00 24.89 2.14
CA LYS A 224 0.20 24.09 1.81
C LYS A 224 1.14 23.90 3.02
N GLU A 225 1.55 24.98 3.67
CA GLU A 225 2.51 24.95 4.78
C GLU A 225 1.95 24.22 6.00
N LYS A 226 0.64 24.36 6.27
CA LYS A 226 -0.04 23.63 7.34
C LYS A 226 -0.14 22.14 7.03
N ALA A 227 -0.49 21.78 5.80
CA ALA A 227 -0.59 20.39 5.36
C ALA A 227 0.78 19.68 5.44
N HIS A 228 1.82 20.30 4.89
CA HIS A 228 3.17 19.73 4.91
C HIS A 228 3.72 19.61 6.33
N THR A 229 3.45 20.58 7.21
CA THR A 229 3.82 20.50 8.63
C THR A 229 3.16 19.30 9.29
N LEU A 230 1.85 19.14 9.11
CA LEU A 230 1.08 18.01 9.65
C LEU A 230 1.61 16.65 9.12
N ILE A 231 1.83 16.52 7.82
CA ILE A 231 2.34 15.29 7.20
C ILE A 231 3.71 14.95 7.77
N ARG A 232 4.63 15.92 7.82
CA ARG A 232 5.99 15.72 8.31
C ARG A 232 6.02 15.29 9.77
N GLU A 233 5.26 15.98 10.62
CA GLU A 233 5.18 15.67 12.06
C GLU A 233 4.56 14.30 12.32
N ASN A 234 3.47 13.97 11.63
CA ASN A 234 2.81 12.68 11.79
C ASN A 234 3.63 11.52 11.22
N ALA A 235 4.37 11.73 10.12
CA ALA A 235 5.34 10.75 9.63
C ALA A 235 6.49 10.55 10.62
N THR A 236 7.03 11.62 11.22
CA THR A 236 8.02 11.50 12.31
C THR A 236 7.49 10.68 13.47
N LEU A 237 6.25 10.95 13.91
CA LEU A 237 5.62 10.22 15.00
C LEU A 237 5.34 8.75 14.63
N ALA A 238 4.93 8.49 13.40
CA ALA A 238 4.59 7.15 12.91
C ALA A 238 5.83 6.26 12.87
N VAL A 239 6.94 6.78 12.34
CA VAL A 239 8.22 6.07 12.31
C VAL A 239 8.72 5.78 13.73
N LYS A 240 8.65 6.75 14.66
CA LYS A 240 8.99 6.54 16.08
C LYS A 240 8.10 5.51 16.77
N SER A 241 6.84 5.42 16.36
CA SER A 241 5.82 4.53 16.95
C SER A 241 5.65 3.21 16.21
N CYS A 242 6.42 2.97 15.15
CA CYS A 242 6.23 1.86 14.20
C CYS A 242 6.06 0.50 14.89
N LYS A 243 6.90 0.18 15.89
CA LYS A 243 6.85 -1.08 16.65
C LYS A 243 5.59 -1.26 17.53
N LYS A 244 4.81 -0.20 17.76
CA LYS A 244 3.60 -0.23 18.58
C LYS A 244 2.35 -0.57 17.77
N ILE A 245 2.41 -0.42 16.45
CA ILE A 245 1.28 -0.66 15.55
C ILE A 245 1.37 -2.08 15.02
N LYS A 246 0.27 -2.83 15.12
CA LYS A 246 0.22 -4.22 14.66
C LYS A 246 -0.18 -4.27 13.17
N PRO A 247 0.39 -5.21 12.38
CA PRO A 247 -0.09 -5.46 11.03
C PRO A 247 -1.58 -5.82 11.01
N TYR A 248 -2.31 -5.29 10.03
CA TYR A 248 -3.73 -5.62 9.83
C TYR A 248 -3.83 -6.98 9.14
N LYS A 249 -4.15 -8.03 9.90
CA LYS A 249 -4.27 -9.39 9.37
C LYS A 249 -5.73 -9.76 9.14
N VAL A 250 -5.99 -10.35 7.97
CA VAL A 250 -7.28 -10.95 7.62
C VAL A 250 -7.21 -12.47 7.73
N LYS A 251 -8.37 -13.12 7.90
CA LYS A 251 -8.44 -14.59 7.92
C LYS A 251 -8.20 -15.14 6.51
N HIS A 252 -7.39 -16.20 6.41
CA HIS A 252 -7.19 -16.96 5.19
C HIS A 252 -8.10 -18.21 5.13
N PRO A 253 -8.50 -18.66 3.93
CA PRO A 253 -8.32 -17.99 2.64
C PRO A 253 -9.10 -16.67 2.57
N VAL A 254 -8.69 -15.76 1.69
CA VAL A 254 -9.31 -14.44 1.56
C VAL A 254 -10.36 -14.49 0.46
N THR A 255 -11.61 -14.17 0.80
CA THR A 255 -12.70 -14.02 -0.16
C THR A 255 -12.89 -12.55 -0.48
N MET A 256 -12.79 -12.18 -1.75
CA MET A 256 -13.07 -10.83 -2.24
C MET A 256 -14.35 -10.85 -3.05
N ARG A 257 -15.28 -9.95 -2.72
CA ARG A 257 -16.53 -9.74 -3.45
C ARG A 257 -16.51 -8.35 -4.05
N LEU A 258 -16.81 -8.28 -5.34
CA LEU A 258 -16.90 -7.04 -6.10
C LEU A 258 -18.30 -6.91 -6.69
N GLU A 259 -18.97 -5.80 -6.40
CA GLU A 259 -20.17 -5.36 -7.10
C GLU A 259 -19.78 -4.24 -8.07
N LEU A 260 -20.15 -4.39 -9.34
CA LEU A 260 -19.92 -3.39 -10.38
C LEU A 260 -21.04 -2.33 -10.43
N VAL A 261 -20.68 -1.11 -10.86
CA VAL A 261 -21.64 0.01 -11.07
C VAL A 261 -22.70 -0.34 -12.11
N SER A 262 -22.26 -0.91 -13.24
CA SER A 262 -23.12 -1.27 -14.36
C SER A 262 -23.13 -2.78 -14.59
N ARG A 263 -24.22 -3.29 -15.19
CA ARG A 263 -24.26 -4.66 -15.71
C ARG A 263 -23.17 -4.83 -16.78
N GLY A 264 -22.37 -5.88 -16.68
CA GLY A 264 -21.26 -6.15 -17.58
C GLY A 264 -21.34 -7.55 -18.17
N LYS A 265 -20.33 -7.90 -18.99
CA LYS A 265 -20.12 -9.31 -19.34
C LYS A 265 -19.70 -10.05 -18.08
N ILE A 266 -20.50 -11.05 -17.70
CA ILE A 266 -20.14 -11.97 -16.61
C ILE A 266 -18.81 -12.64 -16.98
N PRO A 267 -17.81 -12.71 -16.08
CA PRO A 267 -16.51 -13.32 -16.32
C PRO A 267 -16.60 -14.85 -16.38
N ALA A 268 -17.47 -15.39 -17.25
CA ALA A 268 -17.80 -16.81 -17.36
C ALA A 268 -16.61 -17.70 -17.82
N GLY A 269 -15.55 -17.10 -18.35
CA GLY A 269 -14.33 -17.81 -18.77
C GLY A 269 -13.33 -18.09 -17.63
N ARG A 270 -13.61 -17.65 -16.40
CA ARG A 270 -12.73 -17.83 -15.25
C ARG A 270 -13.35 -18.81 -14.25
N PRO A 271 -12.95 -20.10 -14.23
CA PRO A 271 -13.61 -21.13 -13.42
C PRO A 271 -13.51 -20.89 -11.90
N TYR A 272 -12.57 -20.05 -11.47
CA TYR A 272 -12.37 -19.65 -10.08
C TYR A 272 -13.23 -18.45 -9.64
N VAL A 273 -13.94 -17.81 -10.57
CA VAL A 273 -14.87 -16.70 -10.25
C VAL A 273 -16.26 -17.28 -10.00
N LYS A 274 -16.78 -17.04 -8.80
CA LYS A 274 -18.16 -17.32 -8.45
C LYS A 274 -19.03 -16.12 -8.80
N VAL A 275 -19.99 -16.32 -9.69
CA VAL A 275 -20.99 -15.31 -10.05
C VAL A 275 -22.09 -15.33 -8.99
N VAL A 276 -22.27 -14.22 -8.29
CA VAL A 276 -23.35 -14.06 -7.29
C VAL A 276 -24.63 -13.59 -7.97
N ASP A 277 -24.51 -12.59 -8.84
CA ASP A 277 -25.60 -12.06 -9.66
C ASP A 277 -25.06 -11.38 -10.94
N GLY A 278 -25.89 -10.63 -11.67
CA GLY A 278 -25.52 -9.98 -12.94
C GLY A 278 -24.50 -8.83 -12.85
N ARG A 279 -24.05 -8.45 -11.65
CA ARG A 279 -23.02 -7.42 -11.41
C ARG A 279 -22.09 -7.73 -10.24
N THR A 280 -22.35 -8.80 -9.48
CA THR A 280 -21.57 -9.17 -8.31
C THR A 280 -20.81 -10.47 -8.52
N PHE A 281 -19.51 -10.45 -8.25
CA PHE A 281 -18.60 -11.58 -8.40
C PHE A 281 -17.79 -11.80 -7.13
N GLU A 282 -17.41 -13.05 -6.90
CA GLU A 282 -16.55 -13.45 -5.80
C GLU A 282 -15.37 -14.27 -6.31
N VAL A 283 -14.20 -14.03 -5.71
CA VAL A 283 -13.02 -14.89 -5.84
C VAL A 283 -12.50 -15.23 -4.46
N THR A 284 -11.81 -16.36 -4.34
CA THR A 284 -11.16 -16.75 -3.08
C THR A 284 -9.76 -17.25 -3.37
N GLY A 285 -8.77 -16.59 -2.77
CA GLY A 285 -7.35 -16.87 -2.94
C GLY A 285 -6.63 -17.10 -1.61
N PRO A 286 -5.37 -17.55 -1.65
CA PRO A 286 -4.59 -17.87 -0.46
C PRO A 286 -4.19 -16.62 0.34
N THR A 287 -3.97 -15.49 -0.33
CA THR A 287 -3.55 -14.20 0.26
C THR A 287 -4.45 -13.07 -0.21
N ALA A 288 -4.38 -11.90 0.43
CA ALA A 288 -5.11 -10.72 -0.01
C ALA A 288 -4.70 -10.32 -1.44
N GLU A 289 -3.40 -10.29 -1.73
CA GLU A 289 -2.86 -9.91 -3.05
C GLU A 289 -3.25 -10.91 -4.14
N ALA A 290 -3.13 -12.22 -3.89
CA ALA A 290 -3.53 -13.23 -4.85
C ALA A 290 -5.04 -13.17 -5.15
N SER A 291 -5.86 -12.90 -4.14
CA SER A 291 -7.30 -12.74 -4.33
C SER A 291 -7.65 -11.49 -5.13
N LEU A 292 -6.92 -10.39 -4.93
CA LEU A 292 -7.11 -9.16 -5.70
C LEU A 292 -6.79 -9.38 -7.17
N LEU A 293 -5.66 -10.02 -7.47
CA LEU A 293 -5.24 -10.35 -8.84
C LEU A 293 -6.19 -11.32 -9.56
N MET A 294 -7.02 -12.06 -8.84
CA MET A 294 -8.05 -12.91 -9.44
C MET A 294 -9.29 -12.11 -9.90
N LEU A 295 -9.48 -10.89 -9.41
CA LEU A 295 -10.57 -9.99 -9.82
C LEU A 295 -10.26 -9.22 -11.11
N ASP A 296 -9.01 -8.79 -11.31
CA ASP A 296 -8.52 -8.12 -12.53
C ASP A 296 -8.55 -9.07 -13.74
#